data_AF-A0A1W9MEH5-F1
#
_entry.id   AF-A0A1W9MEH5-F1
#
_cell.length_a   1.000
_cell.length_b   1.000
_cell.length_c   1.000
_cell.angle_alpha   90.00
_cell.angle_beta   90.00
_cell.angle_gamma   90.00
#
_symmetry.space_group_name_H-M   'P 1'
#
loop_
_entity.id
_entity.type
_entity.pdbx_description
1 polymer ?
#
loop_
_entity_poly.entity_id
_entity_poly.type
_entity_poly.pdbx_seq_one_letter_code
_entity_poly.pdbx_strand_id
1 'polypeptide(L)'
;MVKSDDIAEKKSFSHAWRFIRVGGFDHVLLETGDDLAALERLDQKLWAALSCPTQGLEFDSATLDYIDTDGDGRIRAPEVIGALKWTISLIKNPDDLIRGPGELPLSAINDSIPEGRDILACAKEILANNGKKSAEAITLEDTAESSKVFVTAKFNGDGIVPAIAAEDDAVGKVIEDIIVCMGSEQDRSGLPGITKEKADLFFSKARQYADWWNEAEKEASGILFLGESTPKAAEIFEAVRVKTDEYFIRCSLAAFDANATESLNPDQAQYEELSRKSLSASMDEIAAFPLAKVAARNSLPLSEGINPAWTERLSKFRDLMLRPMFGSEKDSLSSEEWIAIKEKFSAYRSWTGCQEGNPFEKIGLQRIREII
;
A
#
# COMPACT_ATOMS: atom_id res chain seq x y z
N MET A 1 17.43 83.63 16.13
CA MET A 1 18.23 82.75 15.25
C MET A 1 17.59 81.38 15.31
N VAL A 2 16.50 81.21 14.54
CA VAL A 2 16.46 80.47 13.26
C VAL A 2 16.82 78.99 13.47
N LYS A 3 15.75 78.18 13.56
CA LYS A 3 15.78 76.76 13.20
C LYS A 3 15.95 76.69 11.69
N SER A 4 16.85 75.82 11.24
CA SER A 4 16.90 75.36 9.86
C SER A 4 16.76 73.84 9.89
N ASP A 5 15.52 73.40 9.76
CA ASP A 5 15.20 72.11 9.14
C ASP A 5 15.43 72.21 7.61
N ASP A 6 15.39 71.05 6.95
CA ASP A 6 15.47 70.74 5.51
C ASP A 6 16.89 70.49 4.96
N ILE A 7 17.15 69.39 4.23
CA ILE A 7 16.27 68.70 3.26
C ILE A 7 16.49 67.18 3.34
N ALA A 8 15.43 66.41 3.57
CA ALA A 8 15.37 65.00 3.17
C ALA A 8 14.42 64.89 1.97
N GLU A 9 14.96 64.52 0.81
CA GLU A 9 14.19 64.19 -0.39
C GLU A 9 13.16 63.09 -0.08
N LYS A 10 11.88 63.45 -0.02
CA LYS A 10 10.79 62.49 -0.22
C LYS A 10 10.47 62.43 -1.71
N LYS A 11 11.02 61.43 -2.41
CA LYS A 11 10.47 60.98 -3.70
C LYS A 11 9.07 60.41 -3.46
N SER A 12 8.04 61.25 -3.51
CA SER A 12 6.67 60.78 -3.73
C SER A 12 6.50 60.52 -5.22
N PHE A 13 6.57 59.25 -5.65
CA PHE A 13 6.11 58.88 -6.98
C PHE A 13 4.58 58.95 -7.00
N SER A 14 4.02 60.12 -7.34
CA SER A 14 2.65 60.20 -7.81
C SER A 14 2.61 59.56 -9.19
N HIS A 15 1.95 58.41 -9.33
CA HIS A 15 1.72 57.79 -10.64
C HIS A 15 0.88 58.73 -11.51
N ALA A 16 1.34 58.99 -12.73
CA ALA A 16 0.68 59.92 -13.64
C ALA A 16 -0.38 59.19 -14.47
N TRP A 17 -1.62 59.17 -13.97
CA TRP A 17 -2.75 58.56 -14.67
C TRP A 17 -3.08 59.29 -15.98
N ARG A 18 -3.23 58.53 -17.05
CA ARG A 18 -3.74 59.03 -18.33
C ARG A 18 -5.22 58.68 -18.47
N PHE A 19 -5.96 59.58 -19.10
CA PHE A 19 -7.41 59.44 -19.25
C PHE A 19 -7.82 59.63 -20.71
N ILE A 20 -8.86 58.91 -21.11
CA ILE A 20 -9.58 59.13 -22.36
C ILE A 20 -11.02 59.47 -22.03
N ARG A 21 -11.61 60.41 -22.78
CA ARG A 21 -13.02 60.77 -22.62
C ARG A 21 -13.87 59.94 -23.59
N VAL A 22 -14.72 59.09 -23.04
CA VAL A 22 -15.66 58.24 -23.80
C VAL A 22 -17.05 58.39 -23.18
N GLY A 23 -18.07 58.62 -23.99
CA GLY A 23 -19.46 58.72 -23.52
C GLY A 23 -19.73 59.82 -22.49
N GLY A 24 -18.88 60.86 -22.39
CA GLY A 24 -19.00 61.94 -21.41
C GLY A 24 -18.31 61.70 -20.07
N PHE A 25 -17.64 60.56 -19.90
CA PHE A 25 -16.89 60.19 -18.68
C PHE A 25 -15.40 60.08 -18.96
N ASP A 26 -14.58 60.27 -17.93
CA ASP A 26 -13.14 60.06 -18.00
C ASP A 26 -12.81 58.61 -17.60
N HIS A 27 -12.25 57.87 -18.55
CA HIS A 27 -11.80 56.50 -18.36
C HIS A 27 -10.28 56.49 -18.19
N VAL A 28 -9.80 55.79 -17.16
CA VAL A 28 -8.36 55.57 -16.98
C VAL A 28 -7.83 54.67 -18.09
N LEU A 29 -6.67 55.03 -18.64
CA LEU A 29 -5.94 54.19 -19.59
C LEU A 29 -4.93 53.32 -18.82
N LEU A 30 -5.05 52.00 -18.97
CA LEU A 30 -4.11 51.01 -18.44
C LEU A 30 -3.31 50.45 -19.62
N GLU A 31 -2.20 51.09 -19.97
CA GLU A 31 -1.40 50.73 -21.15
C GLU A 31 0.03 50.31 -20.81
N THR A 32 0.42 50.40 -19.55
CA THR A 32 1.77 50.05 -19.09
C THR A 32 1.71 49.16 -17.85
N GLY A 33 2.78 48.42 -17.62
CA GLY A 33 2.98 47.64 -16.41
C GLY A 33 2.95 48.52 -15.15
N ASP A 34 3.46 49.75 -15.25
CA ASP A 34 3.41 50.75 -14.17
C ASP A 34 1.95 51.14 -13.84
N ASP A 35 1.06 51.24 -14.84
CA ASP A 35 -0.37 51.48 -14.61
C ASP A 35 -1.01 50.34 -13.79
N LEU A 36 -0.67 49.09 -14.11
CA LEU A 36 -1.16 47.91 -13.37
C LEU A 36 -0.62 47.87 -11.93
N ALA A 37 0.68 48.13 -11.75
CA ALA A 37 1.32 48.16 -10.45
C ALA A 37 0.79 49.28 -9.54
N ALA A 38 0.34 50.39 -10.13
CA ALA A 38 -0.22 51.53 -9.41
C ALA A 38 -1.73 51.40 -9.12
N LEU A 39 -2.41 50.38 -9.64
CA LEU A 39 -3.88 50.29 -9.65
C LEU A 39 -4.52 50.36 -8.26
N GLU A 40 -3.88 49.84 -7.22
CA GLU A 40 -4.38 49.95 -5.83
C GLU A 40 -4.55 51.40 -5.35
N ARG A 41 -3.79 52.34 -5.94
CA ARG A 41 -3.83 53.76 -5.60
C ARG A 41 -4.83 54.55 -6.45
N LEU A 42 -5.48 53.91 -7.42
CA LEU A 42 -6.51 54.55 -8.24
C LEU A 42 -7.76 54.81 -7.39
N ASP A 43 -8.31 56.02 -7.47
CA ASP A 43 -9.58 56.34 -6.79
C ASP A 43 -10.69 55.42 -7.32
N GLN A 44 -11.38 54.71 -6.42
CA GLN A 44 -12.46 53.78 -6.77
C GLN A 44 -13.60 54.45 -7.55
N LYS A 45 -13.77 55.77 -7.46
CA LYS A 45 -14.76 56.52 -8.26
C LYS A 45 -14.47 56.48 -9.77
N LEU A 46 -13.25 56.12 -10.16
CA LEU A 46 -12.82 56.02 -11.55
C LEU A 46 -13.02 54.61 -12.13
N TRP A 47 -13.51 53.66 -11.34
CA TRP A 47 -13.80 52.30 -11.79
C TRP A 47 -15.15 52.26 -12.50
N ALA A 48 -15.19 51.69 -13.70
CA ALA A 48 -16.41 51.60 -14.51
C ALA A 48 -17.47 50.67 -13.90
N ALA A 49 -17.04 49.65 -13.15
CA ALA A 49 -17.90 48.72 -12.43
C ALA A 49 -17.28 48.39 -11.06
N LEU A 50 -18.14 48.34 -10.03
CA LEU A 50 -17.73 47.96 -8.67
C LEU A 50 -17.92 46.46 -8.40
N SER A 51 -18.56 45.75 -9.33
CA SER A 51 -18.82 44.33 -9.27
C SER A 51 -18.99 43.78 -10.69
N CYS A 52 -18.25 42.72 -11.01
CA CYS A 52 -18.22 42.05 -12.30
C CYS A 52 -18.68 40.58 -12.12
N PRO A 53 -19.69 40.08 -12.85
CA PRO A 53 -20.11 38.68 -12.72
C PRO A 53 -19.04 37.72 -13.23
N THR A 54 -18.90 36.54 -12.63
CA THR A 54 -18.00 35.48 -13.13
C THR A 54 -18.57 34.71 -14.33
N GLN A 55 -19.82 34.98 -14.72
CA GLN A 55 -20.56 34.27 -15.76
C GLN A 55 -21.14 35.23 -16.80
N GLY A 56 -21.30 34.74 -18.04
CA GLY A 56 -21.94 35.50 -19.13
C GLY A 56 -21.06 36.60 -19.73
N LEU A 57 -19.75 36.56 -19.49
CA LEU A 57 -18.75 37.41 -20.13
C LEU A 57 -18.08 36.65 -21.28
N GLU A 58 -17.64 37.37 -22.31
CA GLU A 58 -16.77 36.83 -23.36
C GLU A 58 -15.31 36.76 -22.85
N PHE A 59 -15.11 36.00 -21.76
CA PHE A 59 -13.82 35.81 -21.08
C PHE A 59 -13.73 34.39 -20.51
N ASP A 60 -12.52 33.88 -20.28
CA ASP A 60 -12.32 32.55 -19.71
C ASP A 60 -12.87 32.46 -18.28
N SER A 61 -13.87 31.59 -18.07
CA SER A 61 -14.56 31.49 -16.78
C SER A 61 -13.68 30.94 -15.66
N ALA A 62 -12.75 30.03 -15.98
CA ALA A 62 -11.84 29.46 -14.97
C ALA A 62 -10.92 30.55 -14.39
N THR A 63 -10.43 31.45 -15.24
CA THR A 63 -9.66 32.62 -14.80
C THR A 63 -10.49 33.54 -13.90
N LEU A 64 -11.77 33.75 -14.22
CA LEU A 64 -12.67 34.54 -13.36
C LEU A 64 -12.89 33.87 -12.00
N ASP A 65 -13.06 32.55 -11.98
CA ASP A 65 -13.22 31.77 -10.73
C ASP A 65 -11.95 31.82 -9.85
N TYR A 66 -10.75 31.91 -10.43
CA TYR A 66 -9.52 32.12 -9.66
C TYR A 66 -9.41 33.52 -9.04
N ILE A 67 -10.06 34.53 -9.64
CA ILE A 67 -10.08 35.90 -9.12
C ILE A 67 -11.17 36.05 -8.04
N ASP A 68 -12.30 35.34 -8.17
CA ASP A 68 -13.39 35.30 -7.18
C ASP A 68 -12.96 34.51 -5.93
N THR A 69 -12.27 35.19 -5.02
CA THR A 69 -11.65 34.57 -3.85
C THR A 69 -12.64 34.19 -2.76
N ASP A 70 -13.84 34.78 -2.74
CA ASP A 70 -14.90 34.45 -1.79
C ASP A 70 -16.00 33.54 -2.37
N GLY A 71 -16.01 33.33 -3.69
CA GLY A 71 -16.86 32.38 -4.38
C GLY A 71 -18.32 32.84 -4.48
N ASP A 72 -18.60 34.14 -4.36
CA ASP A 72 -19.97 34.70 -4.44
C ASP A 72 -20.47 34.90 -5.88
N GLY A 73 -19.63 34.58 -6.87
CA GLY A 73 -19.90 34.74 -8.30
C GLY A 73 -19.70 36.17 -8.80
N ARG A 74 -19.06 37.05 -8.02
CA ARG A 74 -18.85 38.46 -8.35
C ARG A 74 -17.49 38.98 -7.93
N ILE A 75 -16.68 39.32 -8.93
CA ILE A 75 -15.37 39.93 -8.76
C ILE A 75 -15.50 41.41 -8.42
N ARG A 76 -14.78 41.87 -7.40
CA ARG A 76 -14.72 43.28 -6.96
C ARG A 76 -13.28 43.82 -6.99
N ALA A 77 -13.15 45.14 -6.84
CA ALA A 77 -11.85 45.82 -6.93
C ALA A 77 -10.73 45.20 -6.04
N PRO A 78 -10.97 44.82 -4.77
CA PRO A 78 -9.92 44.22 -3.94
C PRO A 78 -9.36 42.91 -4.52
N GLU A 79 -10.19 42.12 -5.17
CA GLU A 79 -9.82 40.82 -5.74
C GLU A 79 -8.99 41.00 -7.02
N VAL A 80 -9.40 41.93 -7.88
CA VAL A 80 -8.60 42.31 -9.06
C VAL A 80 -7.24 42.86 -8.65
N ILE A 81 -7.20 43.72 -7.62
CA ILE A 81 -5.96 44.27 -7.08
C ILE A 81 -5.08 43.15 -6.49
N GLY A 82 -5.68 42.22 -5.75
CA GLY A 82 -4.99 41.06 -5.17
C GLY A 82 -4.35 40.18 -6.24
N ALA A 83 -5.13 39.81 -7.26
CA ALA A 83 -4.68 39.03 -8.40
C ALA A 83 -3.52 39.72 -9.13
N LEU A 84 -3.66 41.01 -9.46
CA LEU A 84 -2.61 41.77 -10.14
C LEU A 84 -1.33 41.87 -9.32
N LYS A 85 -1.43 42.14 -8.01
CA LYS A 85 -0.26 42.17 -7.12
C LYS A 85 0.48 40.85 -7.10
N TRP A 86 -0.25 39.75 -6.99
CA TRP A 86 0.33 38.42 -7.01
C TRP A 86 1.02 38.15 -8.35
N THR A 87 0.32 38.34 -9.46
CA THR A 87 0.90 38.14 -10.81
C THR A 87 2.13 39.01 -11.06
N ILE A 88 2.08 40.30 -10.72
CA ILE A 88 3.21 41.25 -10.89
C ILE A 88 4.42 40.83 -10.07
N SER A 89 4.21 40.26 -8.87
CA SER A 89 5.31 39.76 -8.03
C SER A 89 6.04 38.56 -8.65
N LEU A 90 5.34 37.78 -9.50
CA LEU A 90 5.81 36.54 -10.10
C LEU A 90 6.41 36.72 -11.50
N ILE A 91 6.33 37.92 -12.09
CA ILE A 91 6.90 38.21 -13.41
C ILE A 91 7.99 39.28 -13.32
N LYS A 92 8.99 39.20 -14.20
CA LYS A 92 10.11 40.15 -14.24
C LYS A 92 9.74 41.48 -14.88
N ASN A 93 8.79 41.46 -15.83
CA ASN A 93 8.36 42.65 -16.54
C ASN A 93 6.82 42.76 -16.58
N PRO A 94 6.22 43.66 -15.78
CA PRO A 94 4.77 43.86 -15.76
C PRO A 94 4.17 44.31 -17.10
N ASP A 95 4.95 44.91 -18.00
CA ASP A 95 4.49 45.27 -19.35
C ASP A 95 4.08 44.04 -20.19
N ASP A 96 4.58 42.85 -19.85
CA ASP A 96 4.25 41.63 -20.57
C ASP A 96 2.76 41.28 -20.43
N LEU A 97 2.10 41.68 -19.32
CA LEU A 97 0.66 41.51 -19.12
C LEU A 97 -0.18 42.37 -20.08
N ILE A 98 0.30 43.57 -20.42
CA ILE A 98 -0.39 44.45 -21.37
C ILE A 98 -0.24 43.93 -22.80
N ARG A 99 0.94 43.39 -23.15
CA ARG A 99 1.20 42.85 -24.49
C ARG A 99 0.39 41.59 -24.77
N GLY A 100 0.00 40.86 -23.73
CA GLY A 100 -0.81 39.65 -23.82
C GLY A 100 -0.21 38.59 -24.75
N PRO A 101 1.06 38.18 -24.55
CA PRO A 101 1.60 37.07 -25.33
C PRO A 101 0.77 35.82 -25.05
N GLY A 102 0.40 35.07 -26.08
CA GLY A 102 -0.36 33.81 -25.94
C GLY A 102 0.39 32.68 -25.23
N GLU A 103 1.61 32.96 -24.76
CA GLU A 103 2.49 32.05 -24.03
C GLU A 103 3.26 32.84 -22.95
N LEU A 104 3.66 32.14 -21.88
CA LEU A 104 4.50 32.69 -20.83
C LEU A 104 5.93 32.14 -20.98
N PRO A 105 6.91 32.97 -21.41
CA PRO A 105 8.31 32.56 -21.42
C PRO A 105 8.78 32.19 -20.01
N LEU A 106 9.45 31.06 -19.85
CA LEU A 106 10.01 30.63 -18.56
C LEU A 106 11.02 31.64 -18.01
N SER A 107 11.71 32.36 -18.90
CA SER A 107 12.64 33.42 -18.55
C SER A 107 11.96 34.65 -17.96
N ALA A 108 10.67 34.87 -18.24
CA ALA A 108 9.88 36.00 -17.74
C ALA A 108 9.42 35.81 -16.28
N ILE A 109 9.46 34.58 -15.76
CA ILE A 109 9.10 34.26 -14.36
C ILE A 109 10.18 34.83 -13.41
N ASN A 110 9.74 35.46 -12.33
CA ASN A 110 10.59 36.05 -11.30
C ASN A 110 11.09 34.98 -10.31
N ASP A 111 12.21 34.34 -10.65
CA ASP A 111 12.88 33.33 -9.83
C ASP A 111 13.72 33.88 -8.67
N SER A 112 13.64 35.19 -8.39
CA SER A 112 14.34 35.80 -7.24
C SER A 112 13.63 35.59 -5.90
N ILE A 113 12.36 35.19 -5.91
CA ILE A 113 11.55 34.91 -4.71
C ILE A 113 11.24 33.41 -4.59
N PRO A 114 11.00 32.87 -3.37
CA PRO A 114 10.68 31.45 -3.19
C PRO A 114 9.52 30.98 -4.07
N GLU A 115 8.38 31.66 -4.02
CA GLU A 115 7.19 31.28 -4.77
C GLU A 115 7.41 31.31 -6.29
N GLY A 116 8.15 32.29 -6.82
CA GLY A 116 8.49 32.34 -8.23
C GLY A 116 9.43 31.22 -8.69
N ARG A 117 10.31 30.71 -7.81
CA ARG A 117 11.09 29.50 -8.08
C ARG A 117 10.20 28.26 -8.13
N ASP A 118 9.21 28.18 -7.24
CA ASP A 118 8.25 27.07 -7.21
C ASP A 118 7.36 27.08 -8.48
N ILE A 119 6.88 28.25 -8.90
CA ILE A 119 6.14 28.42 -10.16
C ILE A 119 7.00 28.05 -11.37
N LEU A 120 8.26 28.47 -11.43
CA LEU A 120 9.17 28.09 -12.51
C LEU A 120 9.46 26.58 -12.54
N ALA A 121 9.63 25.95 -11.37
CA ALA A 121 9.81 24.50 -11.25
C ALA A 121 8.56 23.76 -11.73
N CYS A 122 7.38 24.18 -11.29
CA CYS A 122 6.08 23.63 -11.70
C CYS A 122 5.88 23.74 -13.22
N ALA A 123 6.16 24.91 -13.81
CA ALA A 123 6.05 25.09 -15.26
C ALA A 123 6.97 24.15 -16.04
N LYS A 124 8.22 23.95 -15.58
CA LYS A 124 9.16 22.99 -16.20
C LYS A 124 8.69 21.55 -16.06
N GLU A 125 8.09 21.19 -14.93
CA GLU A 125 7.57 19.85 -14.68
C GLU A 125 6.36 19.54 -15.57
N ILE A 126 5.42 20.48 -15.69
CA ILE A 126 4.28 20.37 -16.63
C ILE A 126 4.79 20.15 -18.06
N LEU A 127 5.74 20.96 -18.51
CA LEU A 127 6.35 20.81 -19.83
C LEU A 127 7.07 19.46 -19.99
N ALA A 128 7.82 19.02 -18.97
CA ALA A 128 8.53 17.76 -19.01
C ALA A 128 7.59 16.57 -19.14
N ASN A 129 6.48 16.60 -18.41
CA ASN A 129 5.47 15.56 -18.46
C ASN A 129 4.68 15.55 -19.77
N ASN A 130 4.48 16.71 -20.39
CA ASN A 130 3.91 16.84 -21.74
C ASN A 130 4.92 16.49 -22.85
N GLY A 131 6.11 15.98 -22.51
CA GLY A 131 7.15 15.61 -23.48
C GLY A 131 7.92 16.80 -24.08
N LYS A 132 7.73 18.02 -23.55
CA LYS A 132 8.30 19.29 -24.02
C LYS A 132 9.45 19.79 -23.14
N LYS A 133 10.36 18.91 -22.70
CA LYS A 133 11.46 19.24 -21.76
C LYS A 133 12.36 20.40 -22.20
N SER A 134 12.47 20.66 -23.51
CA SER A 134 13.29 21.73 -24.08
C SER A 134 12.51 22.99 -24.44
N ALA A 135 11.21 23.08 -24.12
CA ALA A 135 10.44 24.28 -24.38
C ALA A 135 10.86 25.44 -23.48
N GLU A 136 10.88 26.65 -24.04
CA GLU A 136 11.29 27.88 -23.35
C GLU A 136 10.10 28.72 -22.88
N ALA A 137 8.87 28.32 -23.21
CA ALA A 137 7.63 28.96 -22.81
C ALA A 137 6.56 27.90 -22.48
N ILE A 138 5.59 28.28 -21.64
CA ILE A 138 4.41 27.48 -21.27
C ILE A 138 3.13 28.15 -21.77
N THR A 139 2.17 27.36 -22.23
CA THR A 139 0.87 27.82 -22.75
C THR A 139 -0.29 27.43 -21.83
N LEU A 140 -1.48 28.01 -22.05
CA LEU A 140 -2.69 27.57 -21.32
C LEU A 140 -3.06 26.12 -21.65
N GLU A 141 -2.81 25.67 -22.88
CA GLU A 141 -3.03 24.28 -23.27
C GLU A 141 -2.13 23.32 -22.50
N ASP A 142 -0.90 23.73 -22.16
CA ASP A 142 0.01 22.92 -21.35
C ASP A 142 -0.51 22.74 -19.91
N THR A 143 -1.18 23.75 -19.34
CA THR A 143 -1.72 23.69 -17.98
C THR A 143 -3.09 23.01 -17.91
N ALA A 144 -3.90 23.05 -18.98
CA ALA A 144 -5.21 22.40 -19.03
C ALA A 144 -5.14 20.86 -18.88
N GLU A 145 -4.08 20.22 -19.38
CA GLU A 145 -3.87 18.77 -19.28
C GLU A 145 -3.10 18.33 -18.02
N SER A 146 -2.60 19.28 -17.22
CA SER A 146 -1.74 19.00 -16.05
C SER A 146 -2.41 18.12 -15.00
N SER A 147 -3.73 18.26 -14.79
CA SER A 147 -4.50 17.45 -13.84
C SER A 147 -4.52 15.95 -14.17
N LYS A 148 -4.50 15.57 -15.45
CA LYS A 148 -4.44 14.16 -15.89
C LYS A 148 -3.03 13.59 -15.76
N VAL A 149 -2.03 14.45 -15.90
CA VAL A 149 -0.62 14.09 -15.89
C VAL A 149 -0.13 13.73 -14.48
N PHE A 150 -0.55 14.50 -13.45
CA PHE A 150 -0.20 14.19 -12.06
C PHE A 150 -0.79 12.87 -11.58
N VAL A 151 -1.96 12.46 -12.08
CA VAL A 151 -2.58 11.16 -11.76
C VAL A 151 -1.68 9.99 -12.16
N THR A 152 -0.93 10.12 -13.26
CA THR A 152 -0.09 9.05 -13.81
C THR A 152 1.40 9.18 -13.47
N ALA A 153 1.79 10.23 -12.75
CA ALA A 153 3.19 10.45 -12.39
C ALA A 153 3.68 9.38 -11.41
N LYS A 154 4.95 8.96 -11.56
CA LYS A 154 5.60 7.96 -10.70
C LYS A 154 5.52 8.31 -9.21
N PHE A 155 5.62 9.60 -8.89
CA PHE A 155 5.40 10.15 -7.56
C PHE A 155 4.36 11.29 -7.69
N ASN A 156 3.09 10.94 -7.55
CA ASN A 156 1.96 11.87 -7.69
C ASN A 156 1.65 12.69 -6.42
N GLY A 157 2.40 12.44 -5.34
CA GLY A 157 2.32 13.18 -4.08
C GLY A 157 1.10 12.87 -3.20
N ASP A 158 0.38 11.78 -3.44
CA ASP A 158 -0.78 11.39 -2.62
C ASP A 158 -0.42 10.60 -1.34
N GLY A 159 0.85 10.25 -1.17
CA GLY A 159 1.36 9.50 -0.03
C GLY A 159 1.22 7.98 -0.15
N ILE A 160 0.80 7.48 -1.32
CA ILE A 160 0.65 6.07 -1.64
C ILE A 160 1.71 5.71 -2.69
N VAL A 161 2.47 4.65 -2.42
CA VAL A 161 3.56 4.21 -3.30
C VAL A 161 3.23 2.84 -3.88
N PRO A 162 2.82 2.74 -5.16
CA PRO A 162 2.64 1.46 -5.82
C PRO A 162 3.99 0.82 -6.17
N ALA A 163 4.03 -0.50 -6.36
CA ALA A 163 5.28 -1.23 -6.65
C ALA A 163 5.99 -0.73 -7.91
N ILE A 164 5.25 -0.27 -8.92
CA ILE A 164 5.79 0.31 -10.16
C ILE A 164 6.54 1.64 -9.93
N ALA A 165 6.29 2.30 -8.79
CA ALA A 165 7.00 3.51 -8.39
C ALA A 165 8.38 3.21 -7.78
N ALA A 166 8.75 1.94 -7.58
CA ALA A 166 10.09 1.58 -7.14
C ALA A 166 11.17 1.98 -8.17
N GLU A 167 12.40 2.21 -7.70
CA GLU A 167 13.54 2.47 -8.58
C GLU A 167 14.11 1.17 -9.17
N ASP A 168 13.98 0.06 -8.44
CA ASP A 168 14.41 -1.27 -8.86
C ASP A 168 13.39 -2.35 -8.45
N ASP A 169 13.55 -3.53 -9.04
CA ASP A 169 12.69 -4.70 -8.84
C ASP A 169 12.72 -5.23 -7.40
N ALA A 170 13.84 -5.07 -6.69
CA ALA A 170 13.97 -5.56 -5.32
C ALA A 170 13.11 -4.74 -4.37
N VAL A 171 13.13 -3.41 -4.50
CA VAL A 171 12.24 -2.51 -3.74
C VAL A 171 10.78 -2.71 -4.13
N GLY A 172 10.50 -2.92 -5.43
CA GLY A 172 9.15 -3.24 -5.92
C GLY A 172 8.57 -4.49 -5.23
N LYS A 173 9.37 -5.55 -5.12
CA LYS A 173 8.99 -6.79 -4.41
C LYS A 173 8.73 -6.58 -2.92
N VAL A 174 9.51 -5.72 -2.26
CA VAL A 174 9.25 -5.37 -0.84
C VAL A 174 7.90 -4.66 -0.70
N ILE A 175 7.55 -3.77 -1.64
CA ILE A 175 6.23 -3.12 -1.65
C ILE A 175 5.11 -4.15 -1.82
N GLU A 176 5.28 -5.12 -2.73
CA GLU A 176 4.33 -6.22 -2.91
C GLU A 176 4.18 -7.09 -1.65
N ASP A 177 5.29 -7.42 -0.99
CA ASP A 177 5.29 -8.17 0.29
C ASP A 177 4.52 -7.40 1.37
N ILE A 178 4.72 -6.08 1.45
CA ILE A 178 3.96 -5.21 2.38
C ILE A 178 2.46 -5.23 2.04
N ILE A 179 2.08 -5.18 0.77
CA ILE A 179 0.67 -5.28 0.34
C ILE A 179 0.07 -6.64 0.75
N VAL A 180 0.79 -7.74 0.56
CA VAL A 180 0.33 -9.10 0.91
C VAL A 180 0.09 -9.25 2.41
N CYS A 181 0.94 -8.64 3.23
CA CYS A 181 0.91 -8.75 4.69
C CYS A 181 0.01 -7.71 5.36
N MET A 182 0.02 -6.46 4.91
CA MET A 182 -0.66 -5.32 5.57
C MET A 182 -1.85 -4.76 4.77
N GLY A 183 -2.07 -5.23 3.54
CA GLY A 183 -3.08 -4.71 2.62
C GLY A 183 -2.64 -3.44 1.89
N SER A 184 -3.29 -3.11 0.78
CA SER A 184 -3.00 -1.91 -0.03
C SER A 184 -3.93 -0.74 0.25
N GLU A 185 -3.55 0.44 -0.23
CA GLU A 185 -4.44 1.58 -0.46
C GLU A 185 -4.46 1.91 -1.95
N GLN A 186 -5.48 2.65 -2.39
CA GLN A 186 -5.64 3.00 -3.79
C GLN A 186 -4.95 4.34 -4.08
N ASP A 187 -3.86 4.28 -4.83
CA ASP A 187 -3.15 5.44 -5.37
C ASP A 187 -4.05 6.23 -6.33
N ARG A 188 -3.79 7.52 -6.55
CA ARG A 188 -4.52 8.35 -7.50
C ARG A 188 -4.50 7.79 -8.92
N SER A 189 -3.45 7.06 -9.31
CA SER A 189 -3.38 6.32 -10.59
C SER A 189 -4.34 5.13 -10.67
N GLY A 190 -4.98 4.75 -9.56
CA GLY A 190 -5.85 3.59 -9.41
C GLY A 190 -5.12 2.31 -9.05
N LEU A 191 -3.79 2.31 -8.97
CA LEU A 191 -2.98 1.16 -8.61
C LEU A 191 -2.95 0.92 -7.09
N PRO A 192 -2.81 -0.35 -6.64
CA PRO A 192 -2.59 -0.65 -5.23
C PRO A 192 -1.18 -0.23 -4.82
N GLY A 193 -1.07 0.47 -3.70
CA GLY A 193 0.20 0.86 -3.10
C GLY A 193 0.18 0.81 -1.58
N ILE A 194 1.28 1.30 -0.99
CA ILE A 194 1.48 1.35 0.45
C ILE A 194 1.70 2.77 0.92
N THR A 195 1.26 3.07 2.14
CA THR A 195 1.60 4.31 2.83
C THR A 195 2.86 4.13 3.66
N LYS A 196 3.42 5.24 4.15
CA LYS A 196 4.52 5.22 5.10
C LYS A 196 4.15 4.45 6.38
N GLU A 197 2.95 4.64 6.89
CA GLU A 197 2.47 4.00 8.12
C GLU A 197 2.43 2.48 7.98
N LYS A 198 2.01 1.98 6.80
CA LYS A 198 2.02 0.54 6.50
C LYS A 198 3.43 -0.02 6.39
N ALA A 199 4.35 0.73 5.77
CA ALA A 199 5.76 0.34 5.70
C ALA A 199 6.38 0.26 7.11
N ASP A 200 6.21 1.31 7.93
CA ASP A 200 6.73 1.36 9.29
C ASP A 200 6.15 0.22 10.16
N LEU A 201 4.84 -0.04 10.05
CA LEU A 201 4.18 -1.15 10.72
C LEU A 201 4.74 -2.51 10.28
N PHE A 202 4.93 -2.71 8.98
CA PHE A 202 5.51 -3.93 8.43
C PHE A 202 6.89 -4.19 9.02
N PHE A 203 7.81 -3.23 8.94
CA PHE A 203 9.18 -3.42 9.43
C PHE A 203 9.24 -3.61 10.95
N SER A 204 8.37 -2.92 11.71
CA SER A 204 8.26 -3.13 13.16
C SER A 204 7.81 -4.55 13.49
N LYS A 205 6.75 -5.04 12.84
CA LYS A 205 6.24 -6.39 13.05
C LYS A 205 7.21 -7.47 12.52
N ALA A 206 7.88 -7.22 11.40
CA ALA A 206 8.85 -8.14 10.80
C ALA A 206 10.02 -8.43 11.75
N ARG A 207 10.53 -7.38 12.43
CA ARG A 207 11.54 -7.54 13.48
C ARG A 207 11.02 -8.37 14.65
N GLN A 208 9.83 -8.08 15.16
CA GLN A 208 9.22 -8.87 16.25
C GLN A 208 9.05 -10.34 15.86
N TYR A 209 8.66 -10.61 14.61
CA TYR A 209 8.54 -11.97 14.09
C TYR A 209 9.89 -12.69 13.99
N ALA A 210 10.92 -12.01 13.50
CA ALA A 210 12.27 -12.55 13.46
C ALA A 210 12.84 -12.80 14.87
N ASP A 211 12.61 -11.89 15.81
CA ASP A 211 13.04 -12.03 17.21
C ASP A 211 12.35 -13.20 17.90
N TRP A 212 11.04 -13.38 17.68
CA TRP A 212 10.28 -14.52 18.18
C TRP A 212 10.82 -15.87 17.65
N TRP A 213 11.23 -15.91 16.38
CA TRP A 213 11.94 -17.07 15.81
C TRP A 213 13.32 -17.27 16.42
N ASN A 214 14.08 -16.20 16.65
CA ASN A 214 15.40 -16.28 17.31
C ASN A 214 15.28 -16.85 18.73
N GLU A 215 14.19 -16.60 19.45
CA GLU A 215 13.92 -17.20 20.76
C GLU A 215 13.72 -18.72 20.65
N ALA A 216 12.93 -19.19 19.67
CA ALA A 216 12.74 -20.62 19.44
C ALA A 216 14.02 -21.33 19.00
N GLU A 217 14.87 -20.67 18.21
CA GLU A 217 16.16 -21.20 17.79
C GLU A 217 17.14 -21.39 18.97
N LYS A 218 17.05 -20.56 20.03
CA LYS A 218 17.83 -20.78 21.27
C LYS A 218 17.38 -22.03 22.03
N GLU A 219 16.10 -22.37 21.93
CA GLU A 219 15.50 -23.58 22.52
C GLU A 219 15.23 -24.67 21.46
N ALA A 220 16.06 -24.72 20.41
CA ALA A 220 15.82 -25.55 19.23
C ALA A 220 15.60 -27.04 19.56
N SER A 221 16.30 -27.60 20.55
CA SER A 221 16.12 -29.01 20.93
C SER A 221 14.75 -29.33 21.55
N GLY A 222 14.05 -28.32 22.05
CA GLY A 222 12.70 -28.42 22.61
C GLY A 222 11.62 -28.01 21.61
N ILE A 223 11.72 -26.78 21.09
CA ILE A 223 10.68 -26.16 20.25
C ILE A 223 10.84 -26.56 18.78
N LEU A 224 12.07 -26.53 18.25
CA LEU A 224 12.39 -26.80 16.85
C LEU A 224 13.15 -28.14 16.71
N PHE A 225 12.63 -29.20 17.32
CA PHE A 225 13.36 -30.46 17.50
C PHE A 225 13.72 -31.19 16.19
N LEU A 226 13.15 -30.78 15.05
CA LEU A 226 13.52 -31.22 13.68
C LEU A 226 14.19 -30.10 12.86
N GLY A 227 14.70 -29.06 13.53
CA GLY A 227 15.24 -27.85 12.92
C GLY A 227 14.20 -27.15 12.02
N GLU A 228 14.64 -26.74 10.83
CA GLU A 228 13.81 -26.08 9.81
C GLU A 228 12.64 -26.96 9.32
N SER A 229 12.69 -28.28 9.53
CA SER A 229 11.60 -29.19 9.15
C SER A 229 10.45 -29.22 10.16
N THR A 230 10.62 -28.63 11.35
CA THR A 230 9.62 -28.70 12.44
C THR A 230 8.25 -28.15 12.02
N PRO A 231 8.12 -27.00 11.34
CA PRO A 231 6.80 -26.49 10.92
C PRO A 231 6.06 -27.44 9.98
N LYS A 232 6.75 -27.94 8.95
CA LYS A 232 6.19 -28.90 8.01
C LYS A 232 5.82 -30.23 8.69
N ALA A 233 6.61 -30.66 9.66
CA ALA A 233 6.32 -31.83 10.47
C ALA A 233 5.07 -31.61 11.34
N ALA A 234 4.89 -30.42 11.90
CA ALA A 234 3.71 -30.07 12.69
C ALA A 234 2.42 -30.12 11.86
N GLU A 235 2.43 -29.62 10.61
CA GLU A 235 1.29 -29.73 9.69
C GLU A 235 0.90 -31.19 9.42
N ILE A 236 1.88 -32.04 9.12
CA ILE A 236 1.66 -33.48 8.87
C ILE A 236 1.16 -34.16 10.14
N PHE A 237 1.73 -33.82 11.29
CA PHE A 237 1.31 -34.33 12.59
C PHE A 237 -0.15 -33.98 12.88
N GLU A 238 -0.56 -32.72 12.73
CA GLU A 238 -1.96 -32.33 12.90
C GLU A 238 -2.89 -33.09 11.96
N ALA A 239 -2.50 -33.26 10.71
CA ALA A 239 -3.31 -33.94 9.71
C ALA A 239 -3.61 -35.40 10.06
N VAL A 240 -2.70 -36.11 10.73
CA VAL A 240 -2.89 -37.53 11.12
C VAL A 240 -3.36 -37.70 12.55
N ARG A 241 -3.19 -36.69 13.42
CA ARG A 241 -3.31 -36.85 14.87
C ARG A 241 -4.61 -37.46 15.33
N VAL A 242 -5.74 -36.90 14.89
CA VAL A 242 -7.07 -37.32 15.35
C VAL A 242 -7.30 -38.79 15.00
N LYS A 243 -6.95 -39.21 13.78
CA LYS A 243 -7.09 -40.59 13.34
C LYS A 243 -6.13 -41.55 14.04
N THR A 244 -4.91 -41.11 14.34
CA THR A 244 -3.93 -41.92 15.09
C THR A 244 -4.38 -42.11 16.54
N ASP A 245 -4.86 -41.04 17.20
CA ASP A 245 -5.46 -41.12 18.54
C ASP A 245 -6.67 -42.08 18.55
N GLU A 246 -7.61 -41.93 17.59
CA GLU A 246 -8.77 -42.81 17.43
C GLU A 246 -8.36 -44.28 17.25
N TYR A 247 -7.34 -44.55 16.44
CA TYR A 247 -6.84 -45.89 16.19
C TYR A 247 -6.31 -46.57 17.47
N PHE A 248 -5.46 -45.88 18.26
CA PHE A 248 -4.93 -46.46 19.50
C PHE A 248 -6.03 -46.66 20.56
N ILE A 249 -7.03 -45.79 20.62
CA ILE A 249 -8.21 -45.98 21.49
C ILE A 249 -8.97 -47.25 21.08
N ARG A 250 -9.23 -47.46 19.78
CA ARG A 250 -9.90 -48.67 19.28
C ARG A 250 -9.09 -49.94 19.58
N CYS A 251 -7.78 -49.91 19.37
CA CYS A 251 -6.92 -51.04 19.70
C CYS A 251 -6.91 -51.35 21.21
N SER A 252 -6.94 -50.33 22.06
CA SER A 252 -7.03 -50.49 23.52
C SER A 252 -8.37 -51.10 23.93
N LEU A 253 -9.47 -50.69 23.30
CA LEU A 253 -10.80 -51.27 23.55
C LEU A 253 -10.89 -52.73 23.08
N ALA A 254 -10.30 -53.07 21.94
CA ALA A 254 -10.19 -54.45 21.45
C ALA A 254 -9.34 -55.35 22.37
N ALA A 255 -8.32 -54.78 23.03
CA ALA A 255 -7.54 -55.49 24.04
C ALA A 255 -8.29 -55.64 25.38
N PHE A 256 -9.19 -54.72 25.71
CA PHE A 256 -10.02 -54.76 26.91
C PHE A 256 -11.17 -55.77 26.81
N ASP A 257 -11.89 -55.77 25.68
CA ASP A 257 -12.98 -56.72 25.40
C ASP A 257 -12.87 -57.25 23.97
N ALA A 258 -12.49 -58.52 23.85
CA ALA A 258 -12.34 -59.18 22.55
C ALA A 258 -13.63 -59.19 21.74
N ASN A 259 -14.81 -59.21 22.39
CA ASN A 259 -16.12 -59.21 21.72
C ASN A 259 -16.40 -57.88 21.00
N ALA A 260 -15.77 -56.79 21.41
CA ALA A 260 -15.93 -55.49 20.77
C ALA A 260 -15.14 -55.37 19.46
N THR A 261 -14.12 -56.21 19.23
CA THR A 261 -13.15 -56.06 18.12
C THR A 261 -13.81 -56.03 16.74
N GLU A 262 -14.82 -56.87 16.52
CA GLU A 262 -15.54 -56.92 15.24
C GLU A 262 -16.29 -55.62 14.97
N SER A 263 -16.98 -55.08 15.99
CA SER A 263 -17.73 -53.81 15.91
C SER A 263 -16.83 -52.57 15.78
N LEU A 264 -15.53 -52.68 16.02
CA LEU A 264 -14.56 -51.58 15.89
C LEU A 264 -13.94 -51.52 14.49
N ASN A 265 -14.23 -52.50 13.64
CA ASN A 265 -13.84 -52.51 12.23
C ASN A 265 -15.08 -52.29 11.34
N PRO A 266 -14.90 -51.86 10.07
CA PRO A 266 -16.02 -51.73 9.16
C PRO A 266 -16.72 -53.08 8.96
N ASP A 267 -18.04 -53.06 8.98
CA ASP A 267 -18.84 -54.26 8.75
C ASP A 267 -18.94 -54.60 7.26
N GLN A 268 -19.48 -55.78 6.96
CA GLN A 268 -19.66 -56.25 5.58
C GLN A 268 -20.56 -55.33 4.76
N ALA A 269 -21.59 -54.74 5.37
CA ALA A 269 -22.54 -53.87 4.67
C ALA A 269 -21.88 -52.57 4.19
N GLN A 270 -20.96 -52.01 4.99
CA GLN A 270 -20.17 -50.85 4.60
C GLN A 270 -19.26 -51.14 3.39
N TYR A 271 -18.65 -52.32 3.31
CA TYR A 271 -17.87 -52.74 2.14
C TYR A 271 -18.75 -52.99 0.91
N GLU A 272 -19.94 -53.58 1.11
CA GLU A 272 -20.90 -53.79 0.02
C GLU A 272 -21.39 -52.47 -0.56
N GLU A 273 -21.63 -51.45 0.26
CA GLU A 273 -21.98 -50.12 -0.21
C GLU A 273 -20.86 -49.48 -1.04
N LEU A 274 -19.62 -49.53 -0.53
CA LEU A 274 -18.45 -49.01 -1.23
C LEU A 274 -18.23 -49.71 -2.57
N SER A 275 -18.44 -51.03 -2.64
CA SER A 275 -18.23 -51.81 -3.87
C SER A 275 -19.13 -51.39 -5.05
N ARG A 276 -20.24 -50.69 -4.77
CA ARG A 276 -21.18 -50.18 -5.77
C ARG A 276 -20.76 -48.81 -6.33
N LYS A 277 -19.75 -48.17 -5.75
CA LYS A 277 -19.22 -46.85 -6.13
C LYS A 277 -17.92 -47.01 -6.91
N SER A 278 -17.54 -45.98 -7.67
CA SER A 278 -16.19 -45.91 -8.26
C SER A 278 -15.19 -45.57 -7.16
N LEU A 279 -14.33 -46.54 -6.81
CA LEU A 279 -13.40 -46.40 -5.69
C LEU A 279 -12.22 -45.49 -6.04
N SER A 280 -11.89 -44.57 -5.14
CA SER A 280 -10.67 -43.75 -5.17
C SER A 280 -10.12 -43.61 -3.75
N ALA A 281 -8.79 -43.60 -3.60
CA ALA A 281 -8.14 -43.34 -2.31
C ALA A 281 -8.49 -41.97 -1.71
N SER A 282 -9.03 -41.03 -2.50
CA SER A 282 -9.45 -39.71 -2.02
C SER A 282 -10.88 -39.66 -1.47
N MET A 283 -11.61 -40.78 -1.40
CA MET A 283 -12.99 -40.79 -0.90
C MET A 283 -13.05 -40.62 0.62
N ASP A 284 -13.88 -39.69 1.09
CA ASP A 284 -14.11 -39.45 2.52
C ASP A 284 -14.64 -40.69 3.25
N GLU A 285 -15.46 -41.50 2.58
CA GLU A 285 -16.00 -42.75 3.11
C GLU A 285 -14.89 -43.77 3.43
N ILE A 286 -13.87 -43.84 2.57
CA ILE A 286 -12.69 -44.69 2.80
C ILE A 286 -11.82 -44.06 3.89
N ALA A 287 -11.63 -42.73 3.88
CA ALA A 287 -10.87 -42.03 4.90
C ALA A 287 -11.49 -42.15 6.31
N ALA A 288 -12.80 -42.38 6.42
CA ALA A 288 -13.51 -42.58 7.68
C ALA A 288 -13.18 -43.92 8.36
N PHE A 289 -12.81 -44.95 7.60
CA PHE A 289 -12.41 -46.26 8.15
C PHE A 289 -11.14 -46.14 9.03
N PRO A 290 -10.89 -47.11 9.94
CA PRO A 290 -9.68 -47.14 10.75
C PRO A 290 -8.40 -47.04 9.91
N LEU A 291 -7.33 -46.46 10.46
CA LEU A 291 -6.03 -46.32 9.76
C LEU A 291 -5.42 -47.66 9.35
N ALA A 292 -5.69 -48.71 10.12
CA ALA A 292 -5.35 -50.09 9.82
C ALA A 292 -6.34 -50.99 10.57
N LYS A 293 -6.40 -52.27 10.23
CA LYS A 293 -7.30 -53.23 10.90
C LYS A 293 -7.12 -53.18 12.42
N VAL A 294 -8.21 -52.95 13.15
CA VAL A 294 -8.21 -52.87 14.61
C VAL A 294 -8.10 -54.29 15.16
N ALA A 295 -7.18 -54.47 16.11
CA ALA A 295 -6.97 -55.70 16.86
C ALA A 295 -6.39 -55.36 18.24
N ALA A 296 -6.30 -56.34 19.13
CA ALA A 296 -5.59 -56.23 20.41
C ALA A 296 -4.07 -56.13 20.20
N ARG A 297 -3.61 -54.98 19.66
CA ARG A 297 -2.21 -54.67 19.36
C ARG A 297 -1.86 -53.26 19.78
N ASN A 298 -0.60 -53.02 20.15
CA ASN A 298 -0.12 -51.70 20.57
C ASN A 298 0.74 -51.00 19.51
N SER A 299 0.50 -51.29 18.23
CA SER A 299 1.28 -50.74 17.12
C SER A 299 0.43 -50.47 15.87
N LEU A 300 0.70 -49.36 15.21
CA LEU A 300 0.13 -48.92 13.93
C LEU A 300 1.14 -49.22 12.81
N PRO A 301 0.85 -50.11 11.84
CA PRO A 301 1.70 -50.25 10.65
C PRO A 301 1.64 -48.98 9.79
N LEU A 302 2.74 -48.66 9.09
CA LEU A 302 2.86 -47.44 8.27
C LEU A 302 3.17 -47.68 6.79
N SER A 303 3.42 -48.92 6.37
CA SER A 303 3.56 -49.30 4.94
C SER A 303 2.46 -50.21 4.46
N GLU A 304 2.26 -51.34 5.12
CA GLU A 304 1.35 -52.39 4.66
C GLU A 304 0.12 -52.54 5.56
N GLY A 305 -1.02 -52.94 4.97
CA GLY A 305 -2.26 -53.15 5.71
C GLY A 305 -2.87 -51.86 6.27
N ILE A 306 -2.51 -50.72 5.68
CA ILE A 306 -3.03 -49.39 6.02
C ILE A 306 -4.18 -49.01 5.10
N ASN A 307 -5.03 -48.12 5.60
CA ASN A 307 -6.12 -47.53 4.86
C ASN A 307 -5.57 -46.75 3.65
N PRO A 308 -5.99 -47.08 2.41
CA PRO A 308 -5.48 -46.42 1.20
C PRO A 308 -5.60 -44.90 1.19
N ALA A 309 -6.61 -44.34 1.86
CA ALA A 309 -6.82 -42.90 1.93
C ALA A 309 -5.78 -42.15 2.78
N TRP A 310 -5.02 -42.89 3.59
CA TRP A 310 -4.05 -42.37 4.53
C TRP A 310 -2.60 -42.71 4.17
N THR A 311 -2.37 -43.56 3.16
CA THR A 311 -1.04 -44.02 2.74
C THR A 311 -0.03 -42.89 2.56
N GLU A 312 -0.38 -41.85 1.79
CA GLU A 312 0.53 -40.74 1.52
C GLU A 312 0.82 -39.89 2.78
N ARG A 313 -0.18 -39.67 3.63
CA ARG A 313 -0.02 -38.89 4.86
C ARG A 313 0.83 -39.64 5.88
N LEU A 314 0.59 -40.95 6.04
CA LEU A 314 1.35 -41.81 6.94
C LEU A 314 2.79 -42.04 6.46
N SER A 315 3.04 -42.13 5.15
CA SER A 315 4.41 -42.24 4.62
C SER A 315 5.21 -40.96 4.88
N LYS A 316 4.62 -39.79 4.62
CA LYS A 316 5.23 -38.50 4.96
C LYS A 316 5.48 -38.37 6.46
N PHE A 317 4.53 -38.78 7.30
CA PHE A 317 4.69 -38.81 8.75
C PHE A 317 5.87 -39.71 9.17
N ARG A 318 5.93 -40.92 8.62
CA ARG A 318 7.00 -41.89 8.90
C ARG A 318 8.37 -41.32 8.56
N ASP A 319 8.51 -40.77 7.36
CA ASP A 319 9.80 -40.36 6.81
C ASP A 319 10.30 -39.04 7.42
N LEU A 320 9.39 -38.12 7.75
CA LEU A 320 9.76 -36.81 8.30
C LEU A 320 9.92 -36.79 9.82
N MET A 321 9.25 -37.70 10.56
CA MET A 321 9.22 -37.67 12.03
C MET A 321 9.64 -38.98 12.66
N LEU A 322 8.96 -40.09 12.34
CA LEU A 322 9.18 -41.34 13.05
C LEU A 322 10.61 -41.86 12.87
N ARG A 323 11.10 -41.92 11.62
CA ARG A 323 12.43 -42.43 11.31
C ARG A 323 13.55 -41.55 11.88
N PRO A 324 13.50 -40.21 11.75
CA PRO A 324 14.46 -39.33 12.42
C PRO A 324 14.49 -39.46 13.95
N MET A 325 13.35 -39.70 14.59
CA MET A 325 13.26 -39.74 16.06
C MET A 325 13.57 -41.11 16.67
N PHE A 326 13.19 -42.21 16.01
CA PHE A 326 13.20 -43.55 16.60
C PHE A 326 13.96 -44.60 15.76
N GLY A 327 14.58 -44.20 14.64
CA GLY A 327 15.47 -45.03 13.82
C GLY A 327 14.98 -45.26 12.38
N SER A 328 15.93 -45.39 11.44
CA SER A 328 15.66 -45.50 9.99
C SER A 328 14.78 -46.68 9.58
N GLU A 329 14.89 -47.80 10.32
CA GLU A 329 14.17 -49.04 10.03
C GLU A 329 12.71 -49.03 10.51
N LYS A 330 12.25 -47.94 11.11
CA LYS A 330 10.87 -47.85 11.62
C LYS A 330 9.86 -47.91 10.49
N ASP A 331 8.94 -48.86 10.63
CA ASP A 331 7.80 -49.05 9.72
C ASP A 331 6.47 -49.26 10.46
N SER A 332 6.50 -49.10 11.77
CA SER A 332 5.30 -49.09 12.61
C SER A 332 5.51 -48.13 13.79
N LEU A 333 4.42 -47.55 14.27
CA LEU A 333 4.37 -46.60 15.38
C LEU A 333 3.75 -47.28 16.61
N SER A 334 4.45 -47.30 17.74
CA SER A 334 3.88 -47.76 19.01
C SER A 334 3.06 -46.66 19.72
N SER A 335 2.21 -47.05 20.69
CA SER A 335 1.48 -46.05 21.49
C SER A 335 2.42 -45.18 22.32
N GLU A 336 3.52 -45.73 22.84
CA GLU A 336 4.52 -44.99 23.61
C GLU A 336 5.26 -43.97 22.73
N GLU A 337 5.63 -44.37 21.51
CA GLU A 337 6.23 -43.45 20.52
C GLU A 337 5.25 -42.35 20.13
N TRP A 338 3.97 -42.69 19.96
CA TRP A 338 2.94 -41.72 19.66
C TRP A 338 2.80 -40.67 20.78
N ILE A 339 2.81 -41.10 22.04
CA ILE A 339 2.80 -40.19 23.20
C ILE A 339 4.05 -39.30 23.19
N ALA A 340 5.24 -39.87 22.98
CA ALA A 340 6.49 -39.11 22.93
C ALA A 340 6.50 -38.05 21.80
N ILE A 341 5.94 -38.37 20.62
CA ILE A 341 5.77 -37.41 19.52
C ILE A 341 4.81 -36.28 19.94
N LYS A 342 3.66 -36.62 20.55
CA LYS A 342 2.70 -35.62 21.03
C LYS A 342 3.33 -34.67 22.05
N GLU A 343 4.15 -35.18 22.96
CA GLU A 343 4.87 -34.37 23.95
C GLU A 343 5.84 -33.41 23.28
N LYS A 344 6.62 -33.85 22.27
CA LYS A 344 7.51 -32.96 21.52
C LYS A 344 6.78 -31.83 20.81
N PHE A 345 5.64 -32.11 20.19
CA PHE A 345 4.84 -31.07 19.54
C PHE A 345 4.09 -30.15 20.52
N SER A 346 3.95 -30.50 21.80
CA SER A 346 3.29 -29.64 22.78
C SER A 346 4.00 -28.30 22.98
N ALA A 347 5.34 -28.31 23.01
CA ALA A 347 6.16 -27.11 23.10
C ALA A 347 6.04 -26.24 21.84
N TYR A 348 6.16 -26.86 20.66
CA TYR A 348 5.99 -26.18 19.37
C TYR A 348 4.61 -25.52 19.25
N ARG A 349 3.53 -26.23 19.58
CA ARG A 349 2.17 -25.67 19.54
C ARG A 349 1.95 -24.53 20.53
N SER A 350 2.52 -24.64 21.72
CA SER A 350 2.40 -23.58 22.73
C SER A 350 3.10 -22.32 22.25
N TRP A 351 4.24 -22.48 21.58
CA TRP A 351 4.99 -21.38 20.97
C TRP A 351 4.25 -20.78 19.77
N THR A 352 3.75 -21.58 18.81
CA THR A 352 3.02 -21.08 17.64
C THR A 352 1.66 -20.47 17.98
N GLY A 353 0.98 -20.97 19.02
CA GLY A 353 -0.30 -20.42 19.49
C GLY A 353 -0.21 -18.96 19.95
N CYS A 354 0.97 -18.46 20.29
CA CYS A 354 1.19 -17.05 20.62
C CYS A 354 1.19 -16.11 19.39
N GLN A 355 1.15 -16.64 18.16
CA GLN A 355 1.26 -15.88 16.90
C GLN A 355 0.13 -16.19 15.91
N GLU A 356 -1.01 -16.73 16.36
CA GLU A 356 -2.11 -17.10 15.45
C GLU A 356 -2.59 -15.89 14.60
N GLY A 357 -2.62 -16.08 13.27
CA GLY A 357 -3.01 -15.02 12.33
C GLY A 357 -1.89 -14.05 11.96
N ASN A 358 -0.62 -14.42 12.16
CA ASN A 358 0.50 -13.58 11.77
C ASN A 358 0.58 -13.43 10.23
N PRO A 359 0.54 -12.19 9.70
CA PRO A 359 0.52 -11.97 8.25
C PRO A 359 1.80 -12.42 7.52
N PHE A 360 2.90 -12.67 8.23
CA PHE A 360 4.17 -13.08 7.64
C PHE A 360 4.28 -14.57 7.33
N GLU A 361 3.33 -15.40 7.76
CA GLU A 361 3.26 -16.80 7.35
C GLU A 361 3.16 -16.95 5.83
N LYS A 362 2.59 -15.95 5.14
CA LYS A 362 2.44 -15.93 3.68
C LYS A 362 3.75 -15.81 2.91
N ILE A 363 4.74 -15.15 3.49
CA ILE A 363 6.05 -14.88 2.84
C ILE A 363 7.20 -15.66 3.50
N GLY A 364 7.02 -16.11 4.74
CA GLY A 364 7.95 -16.98 5.45
C GLY A 364 9.13 -16.25 6.09
N LEU A 365 9.76 -16.90 7.08
CA LEU A 365 10.86 -16.35 7.87
C LEU A 365 12.08 -15.97 7.02
N GLN A 366 12.43 -16.79 6.02
CA GLN A 366 13.59 -16.53 5.17
C GLN A 366 13.44 -15.19 4.45
N ARG A 367 12.27 -14.95 3.84
CA ARG A 367 11.98 -13.68 3.16
C ARG A 367 12.00 -12.50 4.14
N ILE A 368 11.44 -12.67 5.33
CA ILE A 368 11.50 -11.63 6.37
C ILE A 368 12.94 -11.26 6.73
N ARG A 369 13.82 -12.25 6.93
CA ARG A 369 15.23 -12.04 7.26
C ARG A 369 16.04 -11.43 6.10
N GLU A 370 15.60 -11.57 4.86
CA GLU A 370 16.21 -10.89 3.70
C GLU A 370 15.83 -9.40 3.62
N ILE A 371 14.66 -9.03 4.14
CA ILE A 371 14.11 -7.67 4.03
C ILE A 371 14.59 -6.76 5.17
N ILE A 372 14.78 -7.30 6.38
CA ILE A 372 15.22 -6.55 7.59
C ILE A 372 16.72 -6.60 7.76
#